data_AF-A0JJZ3-F1
#
_entry.id   AF-A0JJZ3-F1
#
_cell.length_a   1.000
_cell.length_b   1.000
_cell.length_c   1.000
_cell.angle_alpha   90.00
_cell.angle_beta   90.00
_cell.angle_gamma   90.00
#
_symmetry.space_group_name_H-M   'P 1'
#
loop_
_entity.id
_entity.type
_entity.pdbx_description
1 polymer ?
#
loop_
_entity_poly.entity_id
_entity_poly.type
_entity_poly.pdbx_seq_one_letter_code
_entity_poly.pdbx_strand_id
1 'polypeptide(L)' 'VRYHFVREILEEDDINLLKIHTSENPADMLTKVVSGVKFAHCKDLLQILQVN' A
#
# COMPACT_ATOMS: atom_id res chain seq x y z
N VAL A 1 12.62 16.79 7.26
CA VAL A 1 11.53 17.55 6.61
C VAL A 1 10.34 16.66 6.22
N ARG A 2 10.49 15.57 5.44
CA ARG A 2 9.35 14.72 5.00
C ARG A 2 8.51 14.08 6.11
N TYR A 3 9.09 13.81 7.28
CA TYR A 3 8.35 13.25 8.41
C TYR A 3 7.31 14.22 8.99
N HIS A 4 7.60 15.52 9.00
CA HIS A 4 6.64 16.52 9.49
C HIS A 4 5.43 16.60 8.58
N PHE A 5 5.65 16.63 7.27
CA PHE A 5 4.57 16.59 6.29
C PHE A 5 3.67 15.36 6.50
N VAL A 6 4.21 14.14 6.56
CA VAL A 6 3.39 12.93 6.77
C VAL A 6 2.61 12.95 8.09
N ARG A 7 3.18 13.54 9.16
CA ARG A 7 2.44 13.70 10.43
C ARG A 7 1.33 14.72 10.33
N GLU A 8 1.56 15.85 9.67
CA GLU A 8 0.55 16.90 9.49
C GLU A 8 -0.69 16.35 8.76
N ILE A 9 -0.52 15.68 7.61
CA ILE A 9 -1.65 15.05 6.89
C ILE A 9 -2.30 13.88 7.65
N LEU A 10 -1.59 13.23 8.58
CA LEU A 10 -2.22 12.25 9.48
C LEU A 10 -3.03 12.91 10.59
N GLU A 11 -2.54 14.03 11.13
CA GLU A 11 -3.20 14.81 12.18
C GLU A 11 -4.43 15.54 11.64
N GLU A 12 -4.45 15.86 10.35
CA GLU A 12 -5.60 16.40 9.62
C GLU A 12 -6.64 15.32 9.24
N ASP A 13 -6.40 14.04 9.57
CA ASP A 13 -7.23 12.87 9.21
C ASP A 13 -7.45 12.71 7.68
N ASP A 14 -6.60 13.34 6.86
CA ASP A 14 -6.67 13.27 5.39
C ASP A 14 -6.28 11.88 4.85
N ILE A 15 -5.49 11.11 5.62
CA ILE A 15 -5.05 9.76 5.24
C ILE A 15 -5.06 8.79 6.43
N ASN A 16 -5.29 7.50 6.14
CA ASN A 16 -5.15 6.42 7.11
C ASN A 16 -3.77 5.75 6.99
N LEU A 17 -2.98 5.75 8.07
CA LEU A 17 -1.73 5.00 8.12
C LEU A 17 -1.97 3.57 8.64
N LEU A 18 -1.84 2.59 7.74
CA LEU A 18 -2.01 1.17 8.06
C LEU A 18 -0.69 0.42 7.93
N LYS A 19 -0.38 -0.43 8.92
CA LYS A 19 0.73 -1.39 8.81
C LYS A 19 0.26 -2.62 8.05
N ILE A 20 0.74 -2.79 6.83
CA ILE A 20 0.43 -3.93 5.97
C ILE A 20 1.57 -4.96 6.06
N HIS A 21 1.23 -6.25 6.12
CA HIS A 21 2.23 -7.32 6.10
C HIS A 21 2.91 -7.39 4.73
N THR A 22 4.21 -7.72 4.67
CA THR A 22 5.00 -7.68 3.43
C THR A 22 4.45 -8.55 2.30
N SER A 23 3.83 -9.71 2.61
CA SER A 23 3.19 -10.55 1.59
C SER A 23 1.96 -9.88 0.98
N GLU A 24 1.22 -9.12 1.79
CA GLU A 24 -0.04 -8.50 1.45
C GLU A 24 0.13 -7.06 0.94
N ASN A 25 1.37 -6.57 0.80
CA ASN A 25 1.63 -5.20 0.37
C ASN A 25 1.45 -5.04 -1.15
N PRO A 26 0.39 -4.37 -1.65
CA PRO A 26 0.12 -4.30 -3.08
C PRO A 26 1.16 -3.45 -3.84
N ALA A 27 1.84 -2.53 -3.13
CA ALA A 27 2.89 -1.69 -3.71
C ALA A 27 4.12 -2.49 -4.17
N ASP A 28 4.31 -3.72 -3.70
CA ASP A 28 5.40 -4.58 -4.15
C ASP A 28 5.34 -4.84 -5.67
N MET A 29 4.15 -4.91 -6.28
CA MET A 29 4.02 -5.05 -7.74
C MET A 29 4.55 -3.84 -8.51
N LEU A 30 4.41 -2.65 -7.94
CA LEU A 30 4.77 -1.39 -8.60
C LEU A 30 6.25 -1.05 -8.41
N THR A 31 6.90 -1.66 -7.43
CA THR A 31 8.26 -1.29 -6.99
C THR A 31 9.27 -2.43 -7.10
N LYS A 32 8.84 -3.67 -7.27
CA LYS A 32 9.72 -4.85 -7.37
C LYS A 32 9.36 -5.71 -8.58
N VAL A 33 10.36 -6.42 -9.08
CA VAL A 33 10.13 -7.55 -9.97
C VAL A 33 9.49 -8.67 -9.14
N VAL A 34 8.26 -9.02 -9.47
CA VAL A 34 7.49 -10.07 -8.77
C VAL A 34 7.46 -11.35 -9.60
N SER A 35 7.48 -12.52 -8.95
CA SER A 35 7.27 -13.81 -9.62
C SER A 35 5.83 -13.92 -10.15
N GLY A 36 5.57 -14.82 -11.10
CA GLY A 36 4.22 -15.03 -11.63
C GLY A 36 3.18 -15.37 -10.56
N VAL A 37 3.58 -16.13 -9.53
CA VAL A 37 2.70 -16.45 -8.38
C VAL A 37 2.38 -15.18 -7.57
N LYS A 38 3.39 -14.35 -7.29
CA LYS A 38 3.19 -13.10 -6.55
C LYS A 38 2.41 -12.07 -7.37
N PHE A 39 2.56 -12.06 -8.69
CA PHE A 39 1.73 -11.25 -9.59
C PHE A 39 0.24 -11.63 -9.49
N ALA A 40 -0.09 -12.92 -9.52
CA ALA A 40 -1.48 -13.38 -9.37
C ALA A 40 -2.05 -12.97 -8.00
N HIS A 41 -1.32 -13.25 -6.91
CA HIS A 41 -1.74 -12.86 -5.57
C HIS A 41 -1.96 -11.34 -5.43
N CYS A 42 -1.04 -10.54 -5.96
CA CYS A 42 -1.16 -9.10 -5.84
C CYS A 42 -2.24 -8.51 -6.77
N LYS A 43 -2.59 -9.16 -7.90
CA LYS A 43 -3.77 -8.81 -8.70
C LYS A 43 -5.05 -8.94 -7.87
N ASP A 44 -5.17 -9.98 -7.06
CA ASP A 44 -6.31 -10.17 -6.16
C ASP A 44 -6.31 -9.09 -5.07
N LEU A 45 -5.15 -8.75 -4.49
CA LEU A 45 -5.02 -7.67 -3.51
C LEU A 45 -5.47 -6.30 -4.05
N LEU A 46 -5.15 -5.96 -5.30
CA LEU A 46 -5.61 -4.69 -5.90
C LEU A 46 -7.13 -4.61 -6.03
N GLN A 47 -7.81 -5.74 -6.22
CA GLN A 47 -9.27 -5.77 -6.26
C GLN A 47 -9.90 -5.60 -4.87
N ILE A 48 -9.15 -5.88 -3.79
CA ILE A 48 -9.58 -5.63 -2.40
C ILE A 48 -9.44 -4.15 -2.03
N LEU A 49 -8.55 -3.39 -2.68
CA LEU A 49 -8.37 -1.94 -2.47
C LEU A 49 -9.48 -1.09 -3.14
N GLN A 50 -10.72 -1.58 -3.26
CA GLN A 50 -11.79 -0.74 -3.81
C GLN A 50 -11.91 0.55 -3.01
N VAL A 51 -11.58 1.66 -3.67
CA VAL A 51 -11.85 3.00 -3.18
C VAL A 51 -13.35 3.21 -3.34
N ASN A 52 -14.07 3.20 -2.22
CA ASN A 52 -15.47 3.61 -2.15
C ASN A 52 -15.60 5.11 -2.41
#